data_AF-A0A971FL68-F1
#
_entry.id   AF-A0A971FL68-F1
#
_cell.length_a   1.000
_cell.length_b   1.000
_cell.length_c   1.000
_cell.angle_alpha   90.00
_cell.angle_beta   90.00
_cell.angle_gamma   90.00
#
_symmetry.space_group_name_H-M   'P 1'
#
loop_
_entity.id
_entity.type
_entity.pdbx_description
1 polymer ?
#
loop_
_entity_poly.entity_id
_entity_poly.type
_entity_poly.pdbx_seq_one_letter_code
_entity_poly.pdbx_strand_id
1 'polypeptide(L)'
;MLLRMGKDWWEKNWKETFFALFLAWIFIASVFAGIMAYEKFGLISFTEHLYLQSGVMSFALCATILRTPRKGRYYFFVLAFLSCFLLIDIVIRLLFSTREIQPGIYRQLLGWNETACILTVKTIFITVLLVIYWFREKFKRSIYVLCLILLSAGAFYISAIHVPLMLREPLSSHKVQRVDGSGVRTYICCGLDTYLLAPSCTPNNPAQARLIRKGKEVLYLPHWDKFSELLGHYSNEAQNDFRFVVDTTPKDTETALLCLFQYIDDSPAYVKFVECPKYLAPVINRNCLSPDGTRLALNNGKIMDFFDTDSVFTAFAEVNEQEHYFIEWTNTREGYMLYYRKEGNEAVLLDPLSGEILAVHPLSFCSPEIGSMTLSPNKQRLLYAGEYTDYFFWETIGGCEFSPARAGRSDAYWERESTPTFWINDTDFIYQTRSMELYKINIETRIYTKISQPFAFVFWCDYDPKTERALWSTVTPGETTTIHACTIDELFQR
;
A
#
# COMPACT_ATOMS: atom_id res chain seq x y z
N MET A 1 16.08 -12.36 -47.41
CA MET A 1 17.42 -11.71 -47.52
C MET A 1 18.51 -12.47 -46.75
N LEU A 2 18.24 -12.99 -45.54
CA LEU A 2 19.20 -13.79 -44.74
C LEU A 2 19.56 -15.19 -45.30
N LEU A 3 18.74 -15.77 -46.19
CA LEU A 3 18.94 -17.12 -46.73
C LEU A 3 19.89 -17.18 -47.96
N ARG A 4 20.48 -16.06 -48.39
CA ARG A 4 21.41 -15.99 -49.55
C ARG A 4 22.85 -15.66 -49.17
N MET A 5 23.18 -15.57 -47.88
CA MET A 5 24.55 -15.26 -47.46
C MET A 5 25.40 -16.52 -47.54
N GLY A 6 26.42 -16.49 -48.39
CA GLY A 6 27.30 -17.62 -48.69
C GLY A 6 28.01 -18.17 -47.45
N LYS A 7 28.35 -19.46 -47.51
CA LYS A 7 29.04 -20.25 -46.47
C LYS A 7 30.23 -19.50 -45.84
N ASP A 8 30.97 -18.74 -46.65
CA ASP A 8 32.15 -17.96 -46.24
C ASP A 8 31.83 -16.73 -45.39
N TRP A 9 30.69 -16.07 -45.62
CA TRP A 9 30.23 -14.98 -44.77
C TRP A 9 29.84 -15.51 -43.39
N TRP A 10 29.22 -16.69 -43.36
CA TRP A 10 28.82 -17.34 -42.13
C TRP A 10 30.02 -17.79 -41.31
N GLU A 11 31.05 -18.39 -41.91
CA GLU A 11 32.28 -18.73 -41.18
C GLU A 11 33.02 -17.50 -40.62
N LYS A 12 32.97 -16.38 -41.35
CA LYS A 12 33.68 -15.14 -40.97
C LYS A 12 32.97 -14.36 -39.86
N ASN A 13 31.64 -14.26 -39.91
CA ASN A 13 30.84 -13.41 -39.02
C ASN A 13 29.99 -14.19 -38.00
N TRP A 14 30.01 -15.52 -38.04
CA TRP A 14 29.26 -16.42 -37.14
C TRP A 14 29.35 -16.01 -35.67
N LYS A 15 30.52 -15.56 -35.20
CA LYS A 15 30.72 -15.16 -33.79
C LYS A 15 29.97 -13.88 -33.43
N GLU A 16 29.99 -12.88 -34.31
CA GLU A 16 29.30 -11.61 -34.11
C GLU A 16 27.80 -11.79 -34.25
N THR A 17 27.36 -12.59 -35.22
CA THR A 17 25.94 -12.88 -35.40
C THR A 17 25.38 -13.78 -34.30
N PHE A 18 26.15 -14.75 -33.81
CA PHE A 18 25.77 -15.54 -32.63
C PHE A 18 25.65 -14.65 -31.39
N PHE A 19 26.58 -13.72 -31.18
CA PHE A 19 26.53 -12.77 -30.08
C PHE A 19 25.31 -11.83 -30.19
N ALA A 20 25.01 -11.30 -31.38
CA ALA A 20 23.84 -10.48 -31.62
C ALA A 20 22.52 -11.25 -31.43
N LEU A 21 22.43 -12.48 -31.94
CA LEU A 21 21.28 -13.37 -31.73
C LEU A 21 21.11 -13.75 -30.25
N PHE A 22 22.21 -13.87 -29.52
CA PHE A 22 22.20 -14.17 -28.09
C PHE A 22 21.70 -12.98 -27.26
N LEU A 23 22.17 -11.75 -27.55
CA LEU A 23 21.64 -10.53 -26.94
C LEU A 23 20.15 -10.34 -27.28
N ALA A 24 19.76 -10.61 -28.52
CA ALA A 24 18.35 -10.60 -28.92
C ALA A 24 17.54 -11.67 -28.16
N TRP A 25 18.10 -12.86 -27.92
CA TRP A 25 17.42 -13.89 -27.14
C TRP A 25 17.26 -13.51 -25.66
N ILE A 26 18.25 -12.87 -25.04
CA ILE A 26 18.12 -12.32 -23.67
C ILE A 26 16.96 -11.32 -23.62
N PHE A 27 16.88 -10.42 -24.61
CA PHE A 27 15.83 -9.42 -24.68
C PHE A 27 14.45 -10.04 -24.94
N ILE A 28 14.35 -11.05 -25.80
CA ILE A 28 13.09 -11.77 -26.06
C ILE A 28 12.66 -12.58 -24.82
N ALA A 29 13.60 -13.26 -24.16
CA ALA A 29 13.33 -14.03 -22.96
C ALA A 29 12.89 -13.14 -21.78
N SER A 30 13.45 -11.93 -21.65
CA SER A 30 13.02 -10.98 -20.62
C SER A 30 11.60 -10.46 -20.89
N VAL A 31 11.26 -10.17 -22.15
CA VAL A 31 9.89 -9.79 -22.56
C VAL A 31 8.90 -10.93 -22.29
N PHE A 32 9.22 -12.16 -22.70
CA PHE A 32 8.35 -13.33 -22.46
C PHE A 32 8.19 -13.65 -20.97
N ALA A 33 9.24 -13.52 -20.16
CA ALA A 33 9.15 -13.70 -18.72
C ALA A 33 8.19 -12.66 -18.10
N GLY A 34 8.28 -11.41 -18.54
CA GLY A 34 7.34 -10.35 -18.12
C GLY A 34 5.89 -10.67 -18.50
N ILE A 35 5.65 -11.16 -19.72
CA ILE A 35 4.30 -11.54 -20.18
C ILE A 35 3.76 -12.73 -19.38
N MET A 36 4.55 -13.80 -19.18
CA MET A 36 4.08 -14.96 -18.40
C MET A 36 3.87 -14.63 -16.92
N ALA A 37 4.68 -13.74 -16.36
CA ALA A 37 4.46 -13.23 -15.01
C ALA A 37 3.16 -12.41 -14.96
N TYR A 38 2.88 -11.60 -15.98
CA TYR A 38 1.63 -10.86 -16.10
C TYR A 38 0.41 -11.77 -16.19
N GLU A 39 0.46 -12.82 -17.02
CA GLU A 39 -0.65 -13.78 -17.15
C GLU A 39 -0.92 -14.57 -15.87
N LYS A 40 0.13 -14.92 -15.11
CA LYS A 40 0.01 -15.77 -13.91
C LYS A 40 -0.31 -14.99 -12.64
N PHE A 41 0.25 -13.80 -12.49
CA PHE A 41 0.19 -13.01 -11.25
C PHE A 41 -0.52 -11.66 -11.43
N GLY A 42 -1.03 -11.37 -12.63
CA GLY A 42 -1.62 -10.08 -12.95
C GLY A 42 -0.57 -8.98 -13.06
N LEU A 43 -0.92 -7.77 -12.62
CA LEU A 43 -0.03 -6.63 -12.72
C LEU A 43 1.13 -6.75 -11.70
N ILE A 44 2.31 -7.13 -12.18
CA ILE A 44 3.55 -7.12 -11.40
C ILE A 44 3.99 -5.68 -11.13
N SER A 45 4.42 -5.41 -9.89
CA SER A 45 5.04 -4.14 -9.54
C SER A 45 6.31 -3.92 -10.37
N PHE A 46 6.71 -2.65 -10.54
CA PHE A 46 7.94 -2.32 -11.26
C PHE A 46 9.18 -2.98 -10.61
N THR A 47 9.19 -3.05 -9.28
CA THR A 47 10.23 -3.74 -8.49
C THR A 47 10.29 -5.23 -8.80
N GLU A 48 9.16 -5.95 -8.77
CA GLU A 48 9.09 -7.37 -9.15
C GLU A 48 9.53 -7.59 -10.59
N HIS A 49 9.16 -6.68 -11.50
CA HIS A 49 9.59 -6.73 -12.89
C HIS A 49 11.11 -6.61 -13.02
N LEU A 50 11.75 -5.70 -12.28
CA LEU A 50 13.20 -5.54 -12.30
C LEU A 50 13.95 -6.74 -11.73
N TYR A 51 13.46 -7.34 -10.64
CA TYR A 51 14.09 -8.57 -10.12
C TYR A 51 13.88 -9.76 -11.04
N LEU A 52 12.71 -9.87 -11.68
CA LEU A 52 12.46 -10.86 -12.71
C LEU A 52 13.44 -10.69 -13.88
N GLN A 53 13.62 -9.45 -14.37
CA GLN A 53 14.60 -9.15 -15.42
C GLN A 53 16.04 -9.44 -14.98
N SER A 54 16.41 -9.07 -13.74
CA SER A 54 17.70 -9.40 -13.16
C SER A 54 17.93 -10.91 -13.13
N GLY A 55 16.92 -11.68 -12.71
CA GLY A 55 16.94 -13.13 -12.75
C GLY A 55 17.20 -13.68 -14.15
N VAL A 56 16.49 -13.18 -15.17
CA VAL A 56 16.69 -13.59 -16.57
C VAL A 56 18.10 -13.25 -17.06
N MET A 57 18.61 -12.07 -16.72
CA MET A 57 19.99 -11.68 -17.05
C MET A 57 21.01 -12.56 -16.33
N SER A 58 20.82 -12.85 -15.05
CA SER A 58 21.63 -13.76 -14.25
C SER A 58 21.65 -15.19 -14.81
N PHE A 59 20.49 -15.70 -15.23
CA PHE A 59 20.38 -16.98 -15.94
C PHE A 59 21.25 -16.99 -17.19
N ALA A 60 21.10 -15.96 -18.04
CA ALA A 60 21.79 -15.86 -19.31
C ALA A 60 23.32 -15.70 -19.14
N LEU A 61 23.76 -14.86 -18.19
CA LEU A 61 25.17 -14.68 -17.85
C LEU A 61 25.79 -16.00 -17.40
N CYS A 62 25.11 -16.73 -16.50
CA CYS A 62 25.55 -18.04 -16.02
C CYS A 62 25.66 -19.07 -17.17
N ALA A 63 24.63 -19.18 -18.01
CA ALA A 63 24.63 -20.08 -19.17
C ALA A 63 25.77 -19.74 -20.16
N THR A 64 26.07 -18.46 -20.34
CA THR A 64 27.15 -17.98 -21.22
C THR A 64 28.51 -18.35 -20.69
N ILE A 65 28.77 -18.12 -19.39
CA ILE A 65 30.03 -18.45 -18.75
C ILE A 65 30.31 -19.95 -18.92
N LEU A 66 29.32 -20.80 -18.65
CA LEU A 66 29.47 -22.24 -18.80
C LEU A 66 29.76 -22.65 -20.26
N ARG A 67 29.05 -22.10 -21.24
CA ARG A 67 29.27 -22.42 -22.67
C ARG A 67 30.58 -21.88 -23.24
N THR A 68 31.20 -20.88 -22.59
CA THR A 68 32.39 -20.22 -23.13
C THR A 68 33.59 -21.19 -23.20
N PRO A 69 34.36 -21.25 -24.30
CA PRO A 69 35.50 -22.15 -24.39
C PRO A 69 36.65 -21.74 -23.47
N ARG A 70 37.32 -22.71 -22.83
CA ARG A 70 38.54 -22.49 -22.05
C ARG A 70 39.76 -22.24 -22.96
N LYS A 71 39.82 -21.05 -23.57
CA LYS A 71 40.98 -20.59 -24.35
C LYS A 71 41.39 -19.21 -23.87
N GLY A 72 42.71 -18.93 -23.89
CA GLY A 72 43.32 -17.68 -23.40
C GLY A 72 42.56 -16.41 -23.79
N ARG A 73 42.16 -16.31 -25.05
CA ARG A 73 41.41 -15.17 -25.62
C ARG A 73 40.01 -14.92 -25.02
N TYR A 74 39.41 -15.89 -24.33
CA TYR A 74 38.06 -15.78 -23.77
C TYR A 74 38.04 -15.54 -22.25
N TYR A 75 39.19 -15.61 -21.56
CA TYR A 75 39.22 -15.37 -20.11
C TYR A 75 38.81 -13.94 -19.75
N PHE A 76 39.16 -12.96 -20.59
CA PHE A 76 38.71 -11.57 -20.42
C PHE A 76 37.17 -11.47 -20.42
N PHE A 77 36.50 -12.17 -21.34
CA PHE A 77 35.04 -12.17 -21.43
C PHE A 77 34.39 -12.88 -20.24
N VAL A 78 34.96 -14.00 -19.77
CA VAL A 78 34.47 -14.69 -18.57
C VAL A 78 34.58 -13.78 -17.35
N LEU A 79 35.70 -13.07 -17.19
CA LEU A 79 35.89 -12.11 -16.11
C LEU A 79 34.88 -10.97 -16.19
N ALA A 80 34.67 -10.40 -17.39
CA ALA A 80 33.70 -9.33 -17.61
C ALA A 80 32.27 -9.77 -17.23
N PHE A 81 31.84 -10.96 -17.66
CA PHE A 81 30.51 -11.48 -17.34
C PHE A 81 30.35 -11.81 -15.85
N LEU A 82 31.41 -12.29 -15.18
CA LEU A 82 31.39 -12.49 -13.73
C LEU A 82 31.25 -11.17 -12.97
N SER A 83 31.97 -10.13 -13.40
CA SER A 83 31.82 -8.79 -12.82
C SER A 83 30.42 -8.22 -13.03
N CYS A 84 29.84 -8.38 -14.23
CA CYS A 84 28.45 -8.00 -14.49
C CYS A 84 27.48 -8.78 -13.60
N PHE A 85 27.64 -10.10 -13.49
CA PHE A 85 26.80 -10.94 -12.63
C PHE A 85 26.88 -10.51 -11.17
N LEU A 86 28.06 -10.16 -10.67
CA LEU A 86 28.26 -9.71 -9.29
C LEU A 86 27.57 -8.35 -9.03
N LEU A 87 27.64 -7.43 -9.99
CA LEU A 87 27.24 -6.04 -9.81
C LEU A 87 25.80 -5.73 -10.25
N ILE A 88 25.16 -6.58 -11.07
CA ILE A 88 23.87 -6.24 -11.70
C ILE A 88 22.77 -5.85 -10.71
N ASP A 89 22.62 -6.58 -9.60
CA ASP A 89 21.60 -6.27 -8.57
C ASP A 89 21.91 -4.96 -7.83
N ILE A 90 23.20 -4.61 -7.70
CA ILE A 90 23.64 -3.33 -7.10
C ILE A 90 23.37 -2.17 -8.07
N VAL A 91 23.66 -2.36 -9.36
CA VAL A 91 23.42 -1.36 -10.41
C VAL A 91 21.93 -1.09 -10.56
N ILE A 92 21.08 -2.12 -10.57
CA ILE A 92 19.63 -1.98 -10.61
C ILE A 92 19.14 -1.14 -9.42
N ARG A 93 19.64 -1.44 -8.21
CA ARG A 93 19.32 -0.65 -7.00
C ARG A 93 19.77 0.81 -7.09
N LEU A 94 20.96 1.08 -7.62
CA LEU A 94 21.46 2.45 -7.83
C LEU A 94 20.65 3.22 -8.88
N LEU A 95 20.30 2.58 -9.99
CA LEU A 95 19.46 3.17 -11.04
C LEU A 95 18.04 3.47 -10.53
N PHE A 96 17.52 2.63 -9.63
CA PHE A 96 16.20 2.83 -9.03
C PHE A 96 16.20 4.00 -8.05
N SER A 97 17.18 3.99 -7.13
CA SER A 97 17.39 5.06 -6.15
C SER A 97 17.51 6.44 -6.80
N THR A 98 18.09 6.51 -8.01
CA THR A 98 18.28 7.77 -8.75
C THR A 98 17.09 8.24 -9.56
N ARG A 99 16.13 7.36 -9.94
CA ARG A 99 15.01 7.70 -10.84
C ARG A 99 13.66 7.89 -10.15
N GLU A 100 13.38 7.24 -9.03
CA GLU A 100 12.05 7.28 -8.39
C GLU A 100 11.99 8.04 -7.07
N ILE A 101 13.12 8.58 -6.58
CA ILE A 101 13.20 9.17 -5.25
C ILE A 101 13.58 10.64 -5.35
N GLN A 102 12.81 11.51 -4.68
CA GLN A 102 13.20 12.90 -4.45
C GLN A 102 14.64 13.00 -3.92
N PRO A 103 15.37 14.07 -4.25
CA PRO A 103 16.75 14.23 -3.80
C PRO A 103 16.83 14.30 -2.26
N GLY A 104 17.34 13.24 -1.62
CA GLY A 104 17.57 13.22 -0.16
C GLY A 104 17.63 11.84 0.51
N ILE A 105 17.00 10.79 -0.04
CA ILE A 105 16.85 9.47 0.62
C ILE A 105 17.88 8.43 0.08
N TYR A 106 18.89 8.88 -0.66
CA TYR A 106 19.89 8.00 -1.30
C TYR A 106 20.69 7.10 -0.32
N ARG A 107 20.75 7.47 0.97
CA ARG A 107 21.61 6.80 1.97
C ARG A 107 20.98 5.62 2.70
N GLN A 108 19.65 5.42 2.63
CA GLN A 108 19.00 4.28 3.32
C GLN A 108 18.90 3.03 2.45
N LEU A 109 19.11 3.16 1.13
CA LEU A 109 18.87 2.10 0.13
C LEU A 109 20.07 1.19 -0.15
N LEU A 110 21.29 1.74 -0.08
CA LEU A 110 22.51 0.94 0.03
C LEU A 110 22.90 0.85 1.49
N GLY A 111 22.06 0.20 2.29
CA GLY A 111 22.54 -0.30 3.56
C GLY A 111 23.76 -1.21 3.30
N TRP A 112 24.84 -0.94 4.04
CA TRP A 112 26.11 -1.65 3.87
C TRP A 112 25.94 -3.15 4.12
N ASN A 113 25.05 -3.52 5.04
CA ASN A 113 24.79 -4.90 5.41
C ASN A 113 24.09 -5.67 4.28
N GLU A 114 23.10 -5.06 3.66
CA GLU A 114 22.31 -5.60 2.55
C GLU A 114 23.20 -5.79 1.32
N THR A 115 24.00 -4.77 0.99
CA THR A 115 24.95 -4.82 -0.13
C THR A 115 26.01 -5.90 0.10
N ALA A 116 26.54 -5.99 1.32
CA ALA A 116 27.49 -7.03 1.69
C ALA A 116 26.87 -8.43 1.56
N CYS A 117 25.64 -8.64 2.04
CA CYS A 117 24.95 -9.93 1.93
C CYS A 117 24.75 -10.36 0.48
N ILE A 118 24.28 -9.47 -0.39
CA ILE A 118 24.10 -9.74 -1.83
C ILE A 118 25.45 -10.17 -2.45
N LEU A 119 26.51 -9.40 -2.19
CA LEU A 119 27.85 -9.71 -2.67
C LEU A 119 28.35 -11.05 -2.16
N THR A 120 28.15 -11.38 -0.88
CA THR A 120 28.57 -12.64 -0.29
C THR A 120 27.87 -13.83 -0.96
N VAL A 121 26.54 -13.81 -1.08
CA VAL A 121 25.78 -14.89 -1.74
C VAL A 121 26.24 -15.09 -3.18
N LYS A 122 26.41 -14.00 -3.94
CA LYS A 122 26.89 -14.09 -5.32
C LYS A 122 28.32 -14.57 -5.42
N THR A 123 29.20 -14.19 -4.50
CA THR A 123 30.59 -14.66 -4.47
C THR A 123 30.67 -16.16 -4.20
N ILE A 124 29.87 -16.66 -3.25
CA ILE A 124 29.76 -18.11 -2.99
C ILE A 124 29.27 -18.84 -4.24
N PHE A 125 28.23 -18.32 -4.89
CA PHE A 125 27.71 -18.90 -6.13
C PHE A 125 28.74 -18.90 -7.27
N ILE A 126 29.46 -17.81 -7.48
CA ILE A 126 30.53 -17.70 -8.49
C ILE A 126 31.62 -18.75 -8.24
N THR A 127 31.94 -19.03 -6.97
CA THR A 127 32.96 -20.03 -6.63
C THR A 127 32.53 -21.42 -7.11
N VAL A 128 31.27 -21.80 -6.86
CA VAL A 128 30.69 -23.06 -7.36
C VAL A 128 30.66 -23.09 -8.90
N LEU A 129 30.25 -21.99 -9.52
CA LEU A 129 30.21 -21.83 -10.99
C LEU A 129 31.59 -22.05 -11.62
N LEU A 130 32.63 -21.43 -11.03
CA LEU A 130 34.01 -21.52 -11.50
C LEU A 130 34.58 -22.93 -11.36
N VAL A 131 34.27 -23.63 -10.26
CA VAL A 131 34.65 -25.04 -10.08
C VAL A 131 34.07 -25.88 -11.21
N ILE A 132 32.78 -25.77 -11.49
CA ILE A 132 32.12 -26.54 -12.57
C ILE A 132 32.67 -26.14 -13.95
N TYR A 133 32.92 -24.87 -14.20
CA TYR A 133 33.54 -24.38 -15.43
C TYR A 133 34.95 -24.98 -15.64
N TRP A 134 35.77 -25.03 -14.59
CA TRP A 134 37.15 -25.51 -14.67
C TRP A 134 37.25 -27.02 -14.86
N PHE A 135 36.33 -27.78 -14.24
CA PHE A 135 36.28 -29.23 -14.33
C PHE A 135 35.42 -29.76 -15.46
N ARG A 136 34.86 -28.90 -16.32
CA ARG A 136 33.94 -29.28 -17.42
C ARG A 136 34.44 -30.44 -18.29
N GLU A 137 35.75 -30.50 -18.56
CA GLU A 137 36.35 -31.53 -19.43
C GLU A 137 36.34 -32.92 -18.79
N LYS A 138 36.18 -33.00 -17.46
CA LYS A 138 36.07 -34.26 -16.72
C LYS A 138 34.63 -34.78 -16.63
N PHE A 139 33.63 -33.97 -16.97
CA PHE A 139 32.22 -34.36 -16.89
C PHE A 139 31.73 -35.06 -18.16
N LYS A 140 30.84 -36.04 -18.00
CA LYS A 140 30.04 -36.56 -19.12
C LYS A 140 29.14 -35.43 -19.64
N ARG A 141 28.92 -35.38 -20.97
CA ARG A 141 28.09 -34.34 -21.62
C ARG A 141 26.70 -34.20 -20.97
N SER A 142 26.05 -35.31 -20.65
CA SER A 142 24.73 -35.30 -19.99
C SER A 142 24.75 -34.65 -18.61
N ILE A 143 25.75 -34.99 -17.78
CA ILE A 143 25.93 -34.41 -16.44
C ILE A 143 26.21 -32.90 -16.56
N TYR A 144 27.04 -32.51 -17.52
CA TYR A 144 27.36 -31.11 -17.73
C TYR A 144 26.15 -30.28 -18.18
N VAL A 145 25.30 -30.82 -19.06
CA VAL A 145 24.04 -30.16 -19.46
C VAL A 145 23.10 -30.01 -18.27
N LEU A 146 23.00 -31.03 -17.40
CA LEU A 146 22.22 -30.94 -16.16
C LEU A 146 22.76 -29.85 -15.23
N CYS A 147 24.08 -29.80 -15.01
CA CYS A 147 24.72 -28.74 -14.22
C CYS A 147 24.47 -27.36 -14.81
N LEU A 148 24.48 -27.22 -16.14
CA LEU A 148 24.17 -25.96 -16.81
C LEU A 148 22.75 -25.51 -16.51
N ILE A 149 21.76 -26.39 -16.63
CA ILE A 149 20.36 -26.06 -16.33
C ILE A 149 20.20 -25.69 -14.85
N LEU A 150 20.73 -26.51 -13.94
CA LEU A 150 20.58 -26.31 -12.49
C LEU A 150 21.28 -25.03 -12.01
N LEU A 151 22.49 -24.76 -12.48
CA LEU A 151 23.21 -23.53 -12.10
C LEU A 151 22.57 -22.29 -12.72
N SER A 152 22.12 -22.34 -13.97
CA SER A 152 21.43 -21.20 -14.57
C SER A 152 20.10 -20.92 -13.85
N ALA A 153 19.35 -21.97 -13.49
CA ALA A 153 18.15 -21.83 -12.66
C ALA A 153 18.47 -21.31 -11.24
N GLY A 154 19.57 -21.76 -10.63
CA GLY A 154 20.06 -21.23 -9.36
C GLY A 154 20.43 -19.76 -9.44
N ALA A 155 21.09 -19.33 -10.51
CA ALA A 155 21.41 -17.92 -10.77
C ALA A 155 20.15 -17.06 -10.92
N PHE A 156 19.14 -17.58 -11.63
CA PHE A 156 17.82 -16.94 -11.72
C PHE A 156 17.18 -16.80 -10.33
N TYR A 157 17.10 -17.90 -9.58
CA TYR A 157 16.49 -17.93 -8.25
C TYR A 157 17.17 -16.94 -7.29
N ILE A 158 18.51 -16.88 -7.31
CA ILE A 158 19.25 -15.97 -6.44
C ILE A 158 18.84 -14.52 -6.71
N SER A 159 18.87 -14.07 -7.96
CA SER A 159 18.57 -12.67 -8.30
C SER A 159 17.08 -12.33 -8.28
N ALA A 160 16.20 -13.24 -8.70
CA ALA A 160 14.76 -12.96 -8.80
C ALA A 160 13.99 -13.19 -7.50
N ILE A 161 14.47 -14.08 -6.61
CA ILE A 161 13.70 -14.53 -5.44
C ILE A 161 14.50 -14.37 -4.15
N HIS A 162 15.69 -14.96 -4.06
CA HIS A 162 16.43 -14.99 -2.81
C HIS A 162 16.91 -13.61 -2.35
N VAL A 163 17.47 -12.81 -3.27
CA VAL A 163 17.91 -11.45 -2.99
C VAL A 163 16.72 -10.62 -2.47
N PRO A 164 15.58 -10.52 -3.17
CA PRO A 164 14.41 -9.83 -2.63
C PRO A 164 13.93 -10.33 -1.26
N LEU A 165 13.87 -11.65 -1.03
CA LEU A 165 13.50 -12.21 0.28
C LEU A 165 14.46 -11.80 1.39
N MET A 166 15.77 -11.83 1.15
CA MET A 166 16.78 -11.38 2.11
C MET A 166 16.61 -9.90 2.49
N LEU A 167 16.08 -9.13 1.55
CA LEU A 167 15.87 -7.69 1.67
C LEU A 167 14.48 -7.35 2.22
N ARG A 168 13.69 -8.38 2.61
CA ARG A 168 12.28 -8.24 3.03
C ARG A 168 11.44 -7.50 1.99
N GLU A 169 11.76 -7.72 0.73
CA GLU A 169 11.01 -7.15 -0.37
C GLU A 169 9.89 -8.11 -0.75
N PRO A 170 8.61 -7.80 -0.46
CA PRO A 170 7.50 -8.68 -0.85
C PRO A 170 7.50 -8.87 -2.37
N LEU A 171 7.63 -10.15 -2.76
CA LEU A 171 7.61 -10.66 -4.14
C LEU A 171 6.21 -11.07 -4.62
N SER A 172 5.17 -10.67 -3.89
CA SER A 172 3.81 -11.10 -4.18
C SER A 172 2.91 -9.91 -4.50
N SER A 173 2.38 -9.91 -5.71
CA SER A 173 1.26 -9.08 -6.09
C SER A 173 0.03 -9.55 -5.31
N HIS A 174 -0.60 -8.63 -4.60
CA HIS A 174 -2.03 -8.74 -4.31
C HIS A 174 -2.80 -8.37 -5.58
N LYS A 175 -4.14 -8.42 -5.58
CA LYS A 175 -4.87 -7.90 -6.75
C LYS A 175 -4.51 -6.44 -6.96
N VAL A 176 -3.93 -6.15 -8.13
CA VAL A 176 -3.50 -4.82 -8.52
C VAL A 176 -4.42 -4.31 -9.62
N GLN A 177 -5.13 -3.22 -9.34
CA GLN A 177 -5.90 -2.49 -10.36
C GLN A 177 -5.25 -1.13 -10.62
N ARG A 178 -4.97 -0.83 -11.89
CA ARG A 178 -4.54 0.52 -12.30
C ARG A 178 -5.74 1.36 -12.64
N VAL A 179 -5.68 2.60 -12.19
CA VAL A 179 -6.72 3.59 -12.46
C VAL A 179 -6.10 4.91 -12.87
N ASP A 180 -6.69 5.53 -13.90
CA ASP A 180 -6.29 6.84 -14.38
C ASP A 180 -6.60 7.93 -13.34
N GLY A 181 -5.68 8.87 -13.18
CA GLY A 181 -5.74 9.95 -12.20
C GLY A 181 -4.73 9.74 -11.07
N SER A 182 -3.87 10.73 -10.83
CA SER A 182 -2.92 10.72 -9.72
C SER A 182 -3.57 11.12 -8.42
N GLY A 183 -3.13 10.49 -7.32
CA GLY A 183 -3.56 10.86 -5.97
C GLY A 183 -5.04 10.59 -5.74
N VAL A 184 -5.53 9.41 -6.08
CA VAL A 184 -6.94 9.06 -5.83
C VAL A 184 -7.04 8.30 -4.51
N ARG A 185 -7.86 8.78 -3.57
CA ARG A 185 -8.18 8.02 -2.36
C ARG A 185 -9.17 6.92 -2.74
N THR A 186 -8.94 5.72 -2.24
CA THR A 186 -9.70 4.53 -2.62
C THR A 186 -10.33 3.92 -1.37
N TYR A 187 -11.64 3.69 -1.39
CA TYR A 187 -12.41 3.15 -0.26
C TYR A 187 -13.09 1.84 -0.64
N ILE A 188 -13.22 0.95 0.34
CA ILE A 188 -13.84 -0.38 0.22
C ILE A 188 -15.36 -0.21 0.18
N CYS A 189 -16.00 -0.68 -0.90
CA CYS A 189 -17.46 -0.59 -1.04
C CYS A 189 -18.18 -1.94 -0.92
N CYS A 190 -17.86 -2.93 -1.76
CA CYS A 190 -18.55 -4.22 -1.73
C CYS A 190 -17.82 -5.30 -2.52
N GLY A 191 -17.49 -6.43 -1.89
CA GLY A 191 -16.71 -7.48 -2.55
C GLY A 191 -15.28 -7.02 -2.91
N LEU A 192 -14.49 -7.96 -3.41
CA LEU A 192 -13.05 -7.77 -3.65
C LEU A 192 -12.69 -6.84 -4.81
N ASP A 193 -13.66 -6.35 -5.57
CA ASP A 193 -13.44 -5.69 -6.86
C ASP A 193 -14.38 -4.48 -7.04
N THR A 194 -14.93 -3.94 -5.94
CA THR A 194 -15.77 -2.71 -5.95
C THR A 194 -15.19 -1.65 -5.03
N TYR A 195 -14.86 -0.50 -5.61
CA TYR A 195 -14.13 0.57 -4.94
C TYR A 195 -14.74 1.92 -5.24
N LEU A 196 -14.82 2.77 -4.22
CA LEU A 196 -15.11 4.20 -4.40
C LEU A 196 -13.79 4.95 -4.55
N LEU A 197 -13.69 5.67 -5.65
CA LEU A 197 -12.55 6.54 -5.95
C LEU A 197 -12.93 7.98 -5.67
N ALA A 198 -12.32 8.53 -4.64
CA ALA A 198 -12.42 9.94 -4.30
C ALA A 198 -11.22 10.72 -4.86
N PRO A 199 -11.45 11.85 -5.54
CA PRO A 199 -10.38 12.78 -5.91
C PRO A 199 -9.63 13.20 -4.65
N SER A 200 -8.30 13.33 -4.72
CA SER A 200 -7.59 14.12 -3.71
C SER A 200 -7.28 15.53 -4.20
N CYS A 201 -6.92 16.39 -3.26
CA CYS A 201 -6.53 17.78 -3.44
C CYS A 201 -5.19 17.96 -4.21
N THR A 202 -4.73 17.01 -5.03
CA THR A 202 -3.54 17.23 -5.85
C THR A 202 -3.86 18.26 -6.94
N PRO A 203 -3.11 19.38 -7.03
CA PRO A 203 -3.48 20.53 -7.87
C PRO A 203 -3.41 20.25 -9.37
N ASN A 204 -2.67 19.22 -9.79
CA ASN A 204 -2.43 18.89 -11.19
C ASN A 204 -3.23 17.62 -11.56
N ASN A 205 -4.31 17.81 -12.32
CA ASN A 205 -5.12 16.75 -12.95
C ASN A 205 -5.95 15.87 -11.98
N PRO A 206 -6.96 16.45 -11.28
CA PRO A 206 -7.80 15.71 -10.35
C PRO A 206 -8.66 14.69 -11.09
N ALA A 207 -8.60 13.43 -10.65
CA ALA A 207 -9.49 12.39 -11.15
C ALA A 207 -10.95 12.74 -10.81
N GLN A 208 -11.89 12.42 -11.69
CA GLN A 208 -13.31 12.51 -11.35
C GLN A 208 -13.69 11.40 -10.36
N ALA A 209 -14.53 11.73 -9.38
CA ALA A 209 -15.07 10.77 -8.44
C ALA A 209 -15.88 9.70 -9.18
N ARG A 210 -15.64 8.43 -8.84
CA ARG A 210 -16.27 7.31 -9.53
C ARG A 210 -16.30 6.04 -8.70
N LEU A 211 -17.32 5.23 -8.93
CA LEU A 211 -17.42 3.89 -8.40
C LEU A 211 -16.96 2.90 -9.47
N ILE A 212 -15.94 2.09 -9.13
CA ILE A 212 -15.44 1.00 -9.97
C ILE A 212 -16.03 -0.31 -9.49
N ARG A 213 -16.46 -1.17 -10.41
CA ARG A 213 -16.97 -2.53 -10.13
C ARG A 213 -16.37 -3.58 -11.05
N LYS A 214 -16.30 -4.82 -10.56
CA LYS A 214 -15.84 -5.97 -11.34
C LYS A 214 -16.65 -6.14 -12.63
N GLY A 215 -15.97 -6.08 -13.77
CA GLY A 215 -16.56 -6.43 -15.07
C GLY A 215 -17.74 -5.57 -15.51
N LYS A 216 -17.90 -4.37 -14.92
CA LYS A 216 -18.99 -3.44 -15.23
C LYS A 216 -18.44 -2.05 -15.57
N GLU A 217 -19.32 -1.20 -16.12
CA GLU A 217 -19.03 0.19 -16.41
C GLU A 217 -18.68 0.98 -15.14
N VAL A 218 -17.81 1.97 -15.32
CA VAL A 218 -17.42 2.95 -14.31
C VAL A 218 -18.59 3.92 -14.11
N LEU A 219 -19.11 4.01 -12.89
CA LEU A 219 -20.16 4.98 -12.56
C LEU A 219 -19.53 6.29 -12.08
N TYR A 220 -19.67 7.35 -12.88
CA TYR A 220 -19.21 8.69 -12.52
C TYR A 220 -20.21 9.37 -11.58
N LEU A 221 -19.69 10.08 -10.57
CA LEU A 221 -20.49 10.80 -9.58
C LEU A 221 -20.48 12.30 -9.94
N PRO A 222 -21.54 12.83 -10.60
CA PRO A 222 -21.51 14.15 -11.22
C PRO A 222 -21.46 15.32 -10.23
N HIS A 223 -21.87 15.09 -8.98
CA HIS A 223 -21.91 16.12 -7.94
C HIS A 223 -20.68 16.13 -7.03
N TRP A 224 -19.71 15.26 -7.30
CA TRP A 224 -18.48 15.16 -6.53
C TRP A 224 -17.32 15.69 -7.35
N ASP A 225 -16.93 16.92 -7.06
CA ASP A 225 -15.83 17.62 -7.73
C ASP A 225 -14.51 17.51 -6.94
N LYS A 226 -13.45 18.17 -7.44
CA LYS A 226 -12.12 18.15 -6.82
C LYS A 226 -12.03 18.89 -5.48
N PHE A 227 -13.03 19.70 -5.15
CA PHE A 227 -13.08 20.47 -3.90
C PHE A 227 -13.98 19.81 -2.86
N SER A 228 -14.74 18.80 -3.28
CA SER A 228 -15.65 18.06 -2.43
C SER A 228 -14.90 17.07 -1.55
N GLU A 229 -15.34 16.92 -0.30
CA GLU A 229 -14.71 16.07 0.71
C GLU A 229 -15.60 14.88 1.07
N LEU A 230 -15.03 13.68 1.14
CA LEU A 230 -15.75 12.51 1.67
C LEU A 230 -15.85 12.65 3.19
N LEU A 231 -17.08 12.76 3.70
CA LEU A 231 -17.34 12.85 5.13
C LEU A 231 -17.52 11.48 5.80
N GLY A 232 -17.80 10.43 5.03
CA GLY A 232 -17.98 9.09 5.57
C GLY A 232 -18.57 8.14 4.55
N HIS A 233 -18.35 6.85 4.77
CA HIS A 233 -18.90 5.79 3.94
C HIS A 233 -19.29 4.58 4.80
N TYR A 234 -20.20 3.77 4.28
CA TYR A 234 -20.69 2.53 4.86
C TYR A 234 -20.80 1.50 3.75
N SER A 235 -20.47 0.26 4.08
CA SER A 235 -20.56 -0.88 3.20
C SER A 235 -21.17 -2.08 3.92
N ASN A 236 -22.08 -2.77 3.21
CA ASN A 236 -22.61 -4.07 3.59
C ASN A 236 -22.59 -5.02 2.40
N GLU A 237 -21.58 -5.89 2.38
CA GLU A 237 -21.39 -6.86 1.31
C GLU A 237 -22.55 -7.86 1.19
N ALA A 238 -23.14 -8.28 2.31
CA ALA A 238 -24.22 -9.28 2.29
C ALA A 238 -25.49 -8.76 1.61
N GLN A 239 -25.72 -7.45 1.65
CA GLN A 239 -26.89 -6.79 1.07
C GLN A 239 -26.56 -5.98 -0.20
N ASN A 240 -25.29 -5.94 -0.59
CA ASN A 240 -24.80 -5.09 -1.67
C ASN A 240 -25.28 -3.63 -1.52
N ASP A 241 -25.30 -3.14 -0.29
CA ASP A 241 -25.73 -1.80 0.11
C ASP A 241 -24.48 -1.01 0.49
N PHE A 242 -24.28 0.13 -0.16
CA PHE A 242 -23.23 1.06 0.22
C PHE A 242 -23.77 2.49 0.20
N ARG A 243 -23.29 3.24 1.18
CA ARG A 243 -23.74 4.60 1.46
C ARG A 243 -22.53 5.49 1.66
N PHE A 244 -22.64 6.75 1.28
CA PHE A 244 -21.58 7.71 1.53
C PHE A 244 -22.13 9.13 1.56
N VAL A 245 -21.40 10.00 2.25
CA VAL A 245 -21.75 11.42 2.39
C VAL A 245 -20.58 12.27 1.89
N VAL A 246 -20.91 13.23 1.04
CA VAL A 246 -19.94 14.15 0.45
C VAL A 246 -20.31 15.58 0.85
N ASP A 247 -19.33 16.34 1.32
CA ASP A 247 -19.42 17.79 1.40
C ASP A 247 -19.07 18.38 0.03
N THR A 248 -20.02 19.05 -0.62
CA THR A 248 -19.88 19.65 -1.95
C THR A 248 -19.70 21.18 -1.90
N THR A 249 -19.49 21.71 -0.70
CA THR A 249 -19.47 23.14 -0.42
C THR A 249 -18.21 23.82 -0.97
N PRO A 250 -18.35 24.90 -1.76
CA PRO A 250 -17.20 25.73 -2.11
C PRO A 250 -16.64 26.39 -0.84
N LYS A 251 -15.30 26.39 -0.67
CA LYS A 251 -14.60 26.86 0.55
C LYS A 251 -15.04 28.26 1.03
N ASP A 252 -15.52 29.12 0.12
CA ASP A 252 -15.85 30.53 0.36
C ASP A 252 -17.33 30.79 0.74
N THR A 253 -18.13 29.76 1.02
CA THR A 253 -19.57 29.91 1.36
C THR A 253 -19.86 29.77 2.86
N GLU A 254 -20.97 30.37 3.33
CA GLU A 254 -21.44 30.35 4.73
C GLU A 254 -22.36 29.16 5.08
N THR A 255 -22.85 28.44 4.06
CA THR A 255 -23.68 27.24 4.19
C THR A 255 -22.96 26.06 3.56
N ALA A 256 -22.96 24.92 4.25
CA ALA A 256 -22.51 23.65 3.74
C ALA A 256 -23.63 22.93 2.95
N LEU A 257 -23.28 22.36 1.80
CA LEU A 257 -24.15 21.51 0.98
C LEU A 257 -23.65 20.06 1.04
N LEU A 258 -24.40 19.24 1.77
CA LEU A 258 -24.14 17.81 1.88
C LEU A 258 -24.90 17.04 0.80
N CYS A 259 -24.23 16.08 0.17
CA CYS A 259 -24.85 15.13 -0.75
C CYS A 259 -24.75 13.72 -0.18
N LEU A 260 -25.90 13.14 0.15
CA LEU A 260 -26.03 11.79 0.71
C LEU A 260 -26.41 10.81 -0.40
N PHE A 261 -25.66 9.72 -0.52
CA PHE A 261 -25.86 8.68 -1.54
C PHE A 261 -26.11 7.31 -0.90
N GLN A 262 -27.13 6.60 -1.36
CA GLN A 262 -27.28 5.17 -1.17
C GLN A 262 -27.41 4.49 -2.52
N TYR A 263 -26.72 3.38 -2.64
CA TYR A 263 -26.86 2.47 -3.76
C TYR A 263 -27.14 1.08 -3.24
N ILE A 264 -28.14 0.44 -3.83
CA ILE A 264 -28.47 -0.96 -3.60
C ILE A 264 -28.23 -1.66 -4.93
N ASP A 265 -27.40 -2.71 -4.88
CA ASP A 265 -26.84 -3.29 -6.08
C ASP A 265 -26.22 -2.21 -6.96
N ASP A 266 -26.64 -2.10 -8.23
CA ASP A 266 -26.08 -1.15 -9.20
C ASP A 266 -26.91 0.15 -9.34
N SER A 267 -28.01 0.29 -8.59
CA SER A 267 -28.93 1.41 -8.79
C SER A 267 -28.84 2.43 -7.66
N PRO A 268 -28.82 3.74 -7.97
CA PRO A 268 -28.99 4.76 -6.94
C PRO A 268 -30.37 4.56 -6.31
N ALA A 269 -30.38 4.16 -5.04
CA ALA A 269 -31.60 3.97 -4.27
C ALA A 269 -32.04 5.26 -3.59
N TYR A 270 -31.07 6.11 -3.20
CA TYR A 270 -31.31 7.38 -2.54
C TYR A 270 -30.22 8.40 -2.88
N VAL A 271 -30.64 9.62 -3.23
CA VAL A 271 -29.76 10.78 -3.36
C VAL A 271 -30.49 11.97 -2.75
N LYS A 272 -29.91 12.61 -1.73
CA LYS A 272 -30.49 13.80 -1.09
C LYS A 272 -29.44 14.90 -0.92
N PHE A 273 -29.86 16.13 -1.20
CA PHE A 273 -29.09 17.33 -0.92
C PHE A 273 -29.62 17.97 0.35
N VAL A 274 -28.70 18.33 1.25
CA VAL A 274 -29.04 18.98 2.52
C VAL A 274 -28.19 20.23 2.66
N GLU A 275 -28.87 21.36 2.82
CA GLU A 275 -28.22 22.61 3.20
C GLU A 275 -28.12 22.67 4.72
N CYS A 276 -26.91 22.86 5.22
CA CYS A 276 -26.60 22.99 6.64
C CYS A 276 -25.80 24.27 6.86
N PRO A 277 -26.05 25.07 7.90
CA PRO A 277 -25.11 26.13 8.28
C PRO A 277 -23.67 25.59 8.43
N LYS A 278 -22.64 26.31 7.97
CA LYS A 278 -21.24 25.80 7.95
C LYS A 278 -20.69 25.42 9.32
N TYR A 279 -21.18 26.02 10.41
CA TYR A 279 -20.83 25.60 11.77
C TYR A 279 -21.35 24.19 12.12
N LEU A 280 -22.32 23.67 11.36
CA LEU A 280 -22.80 22.29 11.48
C LEU A 280 -21.84 21.30 10.84
N ALA A 281 -21.17 21.68 9.76
CA ALA A 281 -20.22 20.87 9.00
C ALA A 281 -18.92 21.66 8.77
N PRO A 282 -18.18 22.01 9.83
CA PRO A 282 -16.88 22.64 9.64
C PRO A 282 -15.98 21.67 8.88
N VAL A 283 -15.31 22.18 7.85
CA VAL A 283 -14.37 21.44 6.99
C VAL A 283 -13.17 20.98 7.83
N ILE A 284 -13.31 19.83 8.52
CA ILE A 284 -12.22 19.11 9.19
C ILE A 284 -12.61 17.62 9.29
N ASN A 285 -12.01 16.75 8.45
CA ASN A 285 -11.45 15.40 8.65
C ASN A 285 -12.03 14.37 9.67
N ARG A 286 -13.14 14.61 10.38
CA ARG A 286 -13.58 13.77 11.51
C ARG A 286 -15.08 13.54 11.62
N ASN A 287 -15.86 13.87 10.59
CA ASN A 287 -17.22 13.36 10.50
C ASN A 287 -17.15 11.86 10.22
N CYS A 288 -18.10 11.08 10.72
CA CYS A 288 -18.18 9.68 10.33
C CYS A 288 -19.60 9.16 10.27
N LEU A 289 -19.79 8.20 9.36
CA LEU A 289 -21.04 7.50 9.18
C LEU A 289 -21.08 6.32 10.16
N SER A 290 -22.22 6.15 10.81
CA SER A 290 -22.46 5.06 11.76
C SER A 290 -22.22 3.68 11.15
N PRO A 291 -21.89 2.66 11.95
CA PRO A 291 -21.56 1.31 11.44
C PRO A 291 -22.72 0.59 10.76
N ASP A 292 -23.95 1.11 10.84
CA ASP A 292 -25.16 0.64 10.15
C ASP A 292 -25.58 1.54 8.96
N GLY A 293 -24.85 2.64 8.74
CA GLY A 293 -25.05 3.58 7.64
C GLY A 293 -26.31 4.44 7.78
N THR A 294 -26.94 4.50 8.95
CA THR A 294 -28.24 5.20 9.13
C THR A 294 -28.09 6.61 9.65
N ARG A 295 -26.93 6.95 10.21
CA ARG A 295 -26.67 8.25 10.87
C ARG A 295 -25.29 8.77 10.58
N LEU A 296 -25.18 10.09 10.49
CA LEU A 296 -23.92 10.82 10.36
C LEU A 296 -23.66 11.59 11.66
N ALA A 297 -22.51 11.37 12.28
CA ALA A 297 -22.06 12.20 13.38
C ALA A 297 -21.12 13.29 12.86
N LEU A 298 -21.36 14.49 13.36
CA LEU A 298 -20.66 15.71 12.99
C LEU A 298 -19.67 16.09 14.09
N ASN A 299 -18.58 16.78 13.72
CA ASN A 299 -17.49 17.05 14.67
C ASN A 299 -17.90 17.87 15.90
N ASN A 300 -19.02 18.58 15.80
CA ASN A 300 -19.59 19.45 16.83
C ASN A 300 -20.55 18.72 17.78
N GLY A 301 -20.60 17.38 17.74
CA GLY A 301 -21.43 16.56 18.61
C GLY A 301 -22.89 16.45 18.18
N LYS A 302 -23.24 16.91 16.97
CA LYS A 302 -24.58 16.71 16.39
C LYS A 302 -24.65 15.41 15.60
N ILE A 303 -25.82 14.78 15.63
CA ILE A 303 -26.11 13.56 14.90
C ILE A 303 -27.29 13.83 13.97
N MET A 304 -27.13 13.47 12.71
CA MET A 304 -28.12 13.61 11.66
C MET A 304 -28.55 12.23 11.18
N ASP A 305 -29.85 11.98 11.07
CA ASP A 305 -30.36 10.78 10.41
C ASP A 305 -30.16 10.89 8.89
N PHE A 306 -29.64 9.82 8.30
CA PHE A 306 -29.29 9.75 6.89
C PHE A 306 -30.54 9.79 5.99
N PHE A 307 -31.63 9.17 6.44
CA PHE A 307 -32.88 9.07 5.69
C PHE A 307 -33.85 10.20 6.06
N ASP A 308 -33.82 10.66 7.32
CA ASP A 308 -34.61 11.79 7.80
C ASP A 308 -33.72 12.93 8.33
N THR A 309 -33.12 13.67 7.40
CA THR A 309 -32.15 14.72 7.73
C THR A 309 -32.73 15.91 8.48
N ASP A 310 -34.06 16.00 8.61
CA ASP A 310 -34.73 17.01 9.44
C ASP A 310 -34.63 16.64 10.93
N SER A 311 -34.41 15.36 11.22
CA SER A 311 -34.14 14.82 12.54
C SER A 311 -32.65 14.98 12.90
N VAL A 312 -32.28 16.19 13.33
CA VAL A 312 -30.97 16.49 13.93
C VAL A 312 -31.10 16.56 15.45
N PHE A 313 -30.26 15.82 16.15
CA PHE A 313 -30.22 15.84 17.62
C PHE A 313 -28.80 16.08 18.11
N THR A 314 -28.69 16.77 19.24
CA THR A 314 -27.42 16.98 19.92
C THR A 314 -27.16 15.79 20.82
N ALA A 315 -25.99 15.16 20.70
CA ALA A 315 -25.64 14.01 21.52
C ALA A 315 -25.53 14.36 23.02
N PHE A 316 -25.33 15.64 23.38
CA PHE A 316 -25.21 16.10 24.76
C PHE A 316 -25.61 17.58 24.92
N ALA A 317 -26.12 17.96 26.10
CA ALA A 317 -26.74 19.27 26.35
C ALA A 317 -25.75 20.45 26.45
N GLU A 318 -24.46 20.18 26.70
CA GLU A 318 -23.43 21.18 26.94
C GLU A 318 -22.18 20.85 26.09
N VAL A 319 -22.19 21.23 24.81
CA VAL A 319 -20.98 21.22 23.97
C VAL A 319 -20.55 22.68 23.83
N ASN A 320 -19.43 23.06 24.43
CA ASN A 320 -18.76 24.27 23.97
C ASN A 320 -18.00 23.86 22.70
N GLU A 321 -18.45 24.32 21.52
CA GLU A 321 -18.01 23.83 20.20
C GLU A 321 -16.48 23.89 19.97
N GLN A 322 -15.72 24.60 20.81
CA GLN A 322 -14.28 24.80 20.69
C GLN A 322 -13.40 23.80 21.48
N GLU A 323 -13.98 22.93 22.33
CA GLU A 323 -13.20 22.12 23.29
C GLU A 323 -13.35 20.60 23.13
N HIS A 324 -14.08 20.15 22.11
CA HIS A 324 -14.35 18.74 21.87
C HIS A 324 -14.01 18.36 20.42
N TYR A 325 -13.41 17.20 20.24
CA TYR A 325 -13.18 16.61 18.93
C TYR A 325 -13.90 15.28 18.87
N PHE A 326 -14.88 15.17 17.99
CA PHE A 326 -15.41 13.86 17.61
C PHE A 326 -14.34 13.09 16.84
N ILE A 327 -14.20 11.80 17.11
CA ILE A 327 -13.06 11.03 16.62
C ILE A 327 -13.50 9.87 15.75
N GLU A 328 -14.40 9.01 16.24
CA GLU A 328 -14.83 7.84 15.49
C GLU A 328 -16.16 7.30 16.03
N TRP A 329 -16.92 6.62 15.17
CA TRP A 329 -17.85 5.59 15.61
C TRP A 329 -17.06 4.32 15.90
N THR A 330 -17.25 3.72 17.07
CA THR A 330 -16.70 2.40 17.35
C THR A 330 -17.20 1.40 16.30
N ASN A 331 -16.31 0.53 15.81
CA ASN A 331 -16.60 -0.51 14.80
C ASN A 331 -17.51 -1.65 15.32
N THR A 332 -18.46 -1.33 16.17
CA THR A 332 -19.30 -2.28 16.89
C THR A 332 -20.70 -2.26 16.28
N ARG A 333 -21.41 -3.39 16.38
CA ARG A 333 -22.80 -3.51 15.87
C ARG A 333 -23.77 -2.52 16.53
N GLU A 334 -23.44 -2.04 17.73
CA GLU A 334 -24.21 -1.07 18.50
C GLU A 334 -23.85 0.39 18.15
N GLY A 335 -22.68 0.62 17.51
CA GLY A 335 -22.28 1.92 17.01
C GLY A 335 -22.15 2.99 18.09
N TYR A 336 -21.35 2.76 19.13
CA TYR A 336 -21.04 3.81 20.11
C TYR A 336 -20.16 4.91 19.51
N MET A 337 -20.27 6.12 20.05
CA MET A 337 -19.44 7.25 19.64
C MET A 337 -18.27 7.42 20.60
N LEU A 338 -17.08 7.65 20.05
CA LEU A 338 -15.88 8.00 20.79
C LEU A 338 -15.53 9.47 20.55
N TYR A 339 -15.46 10.25 21.63
CA TYR A 339 -15.05 11.65 21.58
C TYR A 339 -13.87 11.95 22.50
N TYR A 340 -13.10 12.98 22.15
CA TYR A 340 -12.02 13.50 22.97
C TYR A 340 -12.43 14.85 23.56
N ARG A 341 -12.43 14.92 24.89
CA ARG A 341 -12.63 16.15 25.65
C ARG A 341 -11.29 16.79 25.95
N LYS A 342 -11.00 17.93 25.32
CA LYS A 342 -9.70 18.60 25.45
C LYS A 342 -9.47 19.13 26.86
N GLU A 343 -10.48 19.76 27.47
CA GLU A 343 -10.36 20.38 28.80
C GLU A 343 -9.98 19.35 29.88
N GLY A 344 -10.55 18.14 29.81
CA GLY A 344 -10.26 17.05 30.74
C GLY A 344 -9.10 16.14 30.33
N ASN A 345 -8.60 16.23 29.09
CA ASN A 345 -7.76 15.21 28.46
C ASN A 345 -8.38 13.80 28.57
N GLU A 346 -9.66 13.67 28.21
CA GLU A 346 -10.45 12.45 28.40
C GLU A 346 -10.95 11.89 27.07
N ALA A 347 -10.83 10.57 26.90
CA ALA A 347 -11.61 9.83 25.92
C ALA A 347 -12.95 9.45 26.54
N VAL A 348 -14.03 9.65 25.81
CA VAL A 348 -15.36 9.36 26.31
C VAL A 348 -16.15 8.57 25.30
N LEU A 349 -16.75 7.50 25.80
CA LEU A 349 -17.61 6.60 25.07
C LEU A 349 -19.07 6.93 25.40
N LEU A 350 -19.88 7.19 24.39
CA LEU A 350 -21.32 7.45 24.57
C LEU A 350 -22.19 6.52 23.73
N ASP A 351 -23.41 6.30 24.22
CA ASP A 351 -24.50 5.75 23.43
C ASP A 351 -25.19 6.88 22.63
N PRO A 352 -25.13 6.84 21.29
CA PRO A 352 -25.76 7.86 20.45
C PRO A 352 -27.29 7.91 20.59
N LEU A 353 -27.96 6.84 21.05
CA LEU A 353 -29.42 6.76 21.10
C LEU A 353 -29.98 7.44 22.35
N SER A 354 -29.37 7.16 23.49
CA SER A 354 -29.79 7.69 24.79
C SER A 354 -29.08 9.00 25.15
N GLY A 355 -27.93 9.29 24.52
CA GLY A 355 -27.01 10.33 24.98
C GLY A 355 -26.30 9.95 26.29
N GLU A 356 -26.40 8.69 26.73
CA GLU A 356 -25.78 8.22 27.96
C GLU A 356 -24.27 8.10 27.78
N ILE A 357 -23.52 8.63 28.75
CA ILE A 357 -22.07 8.45 28.82
C ILE A 357 -21.81 7.05 29.41
N LEU A 358 -21.26 6.17 28.59
CA LEU A 358 -20.96 4.79 28.96
C LEU A 358 -19.64 4.66 29.71
N ALA A 359 -18.64 5.46 29.32
CA ALA A 359 -17.34 5.48 29.97
C ALA A 359 -16.63 6.82 29.76
N VAL A 360 -15.96 7.31 30.80
CA VAL A 360 -15.01 8.43 30.74
C VAL A 360 -13.64 7.88 31.14
N HIS A 361 -12.67 8.00 30.26
CA HIS A 361 -11.31 7.49 30.46
C HIS A 361 -10.29 8.64 30.36
N PRO A 362 -9.63 9.02 31.46
CA PRO A 362 -8.58 10.04 31.41
C PRO A 362 -7.36 9.47 30.69
N LEU A 363 -6.86 10.19 29.69
CA LEU A 363 -5.67 9.78 28.96
C LEU A 363 -4.42 10.03 29.80
N SER A 364 -3.52 9.05 29.86
CA SER A 364 -2.26 9.15 30.60
C SER A 364 -1.25 10.06 29.87
N PHE A 365 -1.33 10.12 28.54
CA PHE A 365 -0.55 11.06 27.74
C PHE A 365 -1.36 12.32 27.44
N CYS A 366 -0.78 13.49 27.72
CA CYS A 366 -1.38 14.79 27.42
C CYS A 366 -0.64 15.43 26.24
N SER A 367 -1.34 15.56 25.11
CA SER A 367 -0.87 16.26 23.92
C SER A 367 -1.60 17.61 23.80
N PRO A 368 -0.95 18.68 23.29
CA PRO A 368 -1.67 19.90 22.92
C PRO A 368 -2.84 19.63 21.95
N GLU A 369 -2.66 18.63 21.09
CA GLU A 369 -3.65 18.16 20.12
C GLU A 369 -3.51 16.65 19.90
N ILE A 370 -4.63 15.91 19.99
CA ILE A 370 -4.69 14.48 19.71
C ILE A 370 -5.08 14.32 18.25
N GLY A 371 -4.15 13.86 17.43
CA GLY A 371 -4.31 13.78 15.97
C GLY A 371 -5.13 12.58 15.48
N SER A 372 -5.19 11.51 16.26
CA SER A 372 -6.06 10.36 15.99
C SER A 372 -6.29 9.58 17.27
N MET A 373 -7.47 8.95 17.35
CA MET A 373 -7.82 8.02 18.40
C MET A 373 -8.82 7.00 17.82
N THR A 374 -8.75 5.75 18.28
CA THR A 374 -9.59 4.66 17.78
C THR A 374 -9.70 3.56 18.83
N LEU A 375 -10.82 2.86 18.85
CA LEU A 375 -11.12 1.82 19.83
C LEU A 375 -10.93 0.42 19.23
N SER A 376 -10.33 -0.49 20.00
CA SER A 376 -10.20 -1.89 19.60
C SER A 376 -11.57 -2.54 19.38
N PRO A 377 -11.67 -3.58 18.53
CA PRO A 377 -12.94 -4.27 18.26
C PRO A 377 -13.66 -4.77 19.52
N ASN A 378 -12.93 -5.25 20.52
CA ASN A 378 -13.49 -5.70 21.80
C ASN A 378 -13.87 -4.57 22.78
N LYS A 379 -13.64 -3.30 22.42
CA LYS A 379 -13.95 -2.11 23.23
C LYS A 379 -13.12 -1.94 24.51
N GLN A 380 -12.03 -2.68 24.65
CA GLN A 380 -11.22 -2.66 25.88
C GLN A 380 -9.98 -1.79 25.76
N ARG A 381 -9.47 -1.57 24.53
CA ARG A 381 -8.21 -0.86 24.31
C ARG A 381 -8.43 0.36 23.44
N LEU A 382 -7.95 1.49 23.93
CA LEU A 382 -7.87 2.74 23.20
C LEU A 382 -6.51 2.83 22.53
N LEU A 383 -6.45 3.22 21.27
CA LEU A 383 -5.22 3.59 20.56
C LEU A 383 -5.32 5.05 20.16
N TYR A 384 -4.29 5.84 20.37
CA TYR A 384 -4.30 7.25 20.01
C TYR A 384 -2.89 7.79 19.77
N ALA A 385 -2.79 8.90 19.04
CA ALA A 385 -1.54 9.58 18.75
C ALA A 385 -1.70 11.08 18.95
N GLY A 386 -0.70 11.71 19.57
CA GLY A 386 -0.60 13.16 19.61
C GLY A 386 -0.11 13.68 18.26
N GLU A 387 -0.54 14.87 17.85
CA GLU A 387 0.10 15.55 16.73
C GLU A 387 1.60 15.72 17.01
N TYR A 388 2.42 15.58 15.97
CA TYR A 388 3.88 15.71 16.01
C TYR A 388 4.61 14.68 16.88
N THR A 389 3.92 13.62 17.31
CA THR A 389 4.53 12.57 18.13
C THR A 389 5.01 11.41 17.27
N ASP A 390 6.16 10.84 17.63
CA ASP A 390 6.70 9.61 17.02
C ASP A 390 6.13 8.36 17.69
N TYR A 391 4.98 8.48 18.37
CA TYR A 391 4.43 7.45 19.24
C TYR A 391 2.94 7.32 19.02
N PHE A 392 2.51 6.07 18.93
CA PHE A 392 1.16 5.69 19.26
C PHE A 392 1.13 5.31 20.73
N PHE A 393 0.05 5.65 21.40
CA PHE A 393 -0.23 5.26 22.77
C PHE A 393 -1.41 4.33 22.73
N TRP A 394 -1.33 3.23 23.47
CA TRP A 394 -2.53 2.48 23.79
C TRP A 394 -2.75 2.46 25.29
N GLU A 395 -4.03 2.37 25.66
CA GLU A 395 -4.47 2.24 27.04
C GLU A 395 -5.63 1.26 27.17
N THR A 396 -5.74 0.58 28.31
CA THR A 396 -6.90 -0.25 28.64
C THR A 396 -7.95 0.63 29.34
N ILE A 397 -9.16 0.70 28.80
CA ILE A 397 -10.25 1.54 29.33
C ILE A 397 -10.61 1.10 30.75
N GLY A 398 -10.63 2.06 31.68
CA GLY A 398 -10.88 1.80 33.10
C GLY A 398 -9.76 1.04 33.82
N GLY A 399 -8.66 0.73 33.13
CA GLY A 399 -7.46 0.12 33.68
C GLY A 399 -6.36 1.14 33.97
N CYS A 400 -5.20 0.63 34.40
CA CYS A 400 -3.98 1.42 34.62
C CYS A 400 -2.89 1.14 33.57
N GLU A 401 -3.24 0.38 32.53
CA GLU A 401 -2.29 -0.05 31.52
C GLU A 401 -2.09 1.06 30.50
N PHE A 402 -0.83 1.51 30.36
CA PHE A 402 -0.41 2.51 29.39
C PHE A 402 0.90 2.06 28.78
N SER A 403 0.98 1.99 27.45
CA SER A 403 2.27 1.85 26.78
C SER A 403 2.37 2.66 25.49
N PRO A 404 3.56 3.22 25.24
CA PRO A 404 3.90 3.77 23.93
C PRO A 404 4.36 2.66 22.97
N ALA A 405 3.85 2.70 21.75
CA ALA A 405 4.41 2.05 20.57
C ALA A 405 5.10 3.10 19.72
N ARG A 406 6.43 3.01 19.59
CA ARG A 406 7.23 3.98 18.83
C ARG A 406 7.05 3.76 17.34
N ALA A 407 6.58 4.76 16.60
CA ALA A 407 6.63 4.75 15.14
C ALA A 407 8.09 4.69 14.63
N GLY A 408 8.30 4.52 13.32
CA GLY A 408 9.65 4.51 12.75
C GLY A 408 10.44 5.75 13.15
N ARG A 409 11.79 5.67 13.16
CA ARG A 409 12.72 6.74 13.61
C ARG A 409 12.56 8.10 12.89
N SER A 410 11.69 8.21 11.90
CA SER A 410 11.45 9.39 11.06
C SER A 410 9.99 9.81 10.99
N ASP A 411 9.11 9.15 11.76
CA ASP A 411 7.66 9.20 11.59
C ASP A 411 6.97 9.99 12.72
N ALA A 412 7.03 11.31 12.65
CA ALA A 412 6.14 12.15 13.45
C ALA A 412 4.72 12.09 12.85
N TYR A 413 3.73 11.74 13.68
CA TYR A 413 2.32 11.69 13.31
C TYR A 413 1.80 13.10 12.97
N TRP A 414 1.25 13.31 11.77
CA TRP A 414 0.69 14.60 11.34
C TRP A 414 -0.74 14.41 10.83
N GLU A 415 -1.73 15.08 11.44
CA GLU A 415 -3.15 14.80 11.22
C GLU A 415 -3.69 15.28 9.87
N ARG A 416 -3.21 16.41 9.33
CA ARG A 416 -4.00 17.14 8.32
C ARG A 416 -4.23 16.39 7.00
N GLU A 417 -3.37 15.41 6.68
CA GLU A 417 -3.44 14.61 5.45
C GLU A 417 -3.04 13.12 5.66
N SER A 418 -2.84 12.66 6.90
CA SER A 418 -2.46 11.27 7.15
C SER A 418 -3.64 10.32 7.00
N THR A 419 -3.39 9.11 6.51
CA THR A 419 -4.41 8.05 6.59
C THR A 419 -4.71 7.70 8.03
N PRO A 420 -5.97 7.35 8.35
CA PRO A 420 -6.33 6.90 9.68
C PRO A 420 -5.52 5.68 10.12
N THR A 421 -5.40 5.50 11.43
CA THR A 421 -4.88 4.26 12.02
C THR A 421 -6.05 3.31 12.22
N PHE A 422 -5.92 2.06 11.79
CA PHE A 422 -7.02 1.09 11.84
C PHE A 422 -6.63 -0.14 12.66
N TRP A 423 -7.46 -0.51 13.63
CA TRP A 423 -7.34 -1.80 14.29
C TRP A 423 -7.67 -2.93 13.32
N ILE A 424 -6.80 -3.94 13.22
CA ILE A 424 -7.08 -5.21 12.54
C ILE A 424 -7.86 -6.11 13.50
N ASN A 425 -7.34 -6.25 14.72
CA ASN A 425 -7.89 -7.05 15.81
C ASN A 425 -7.54 -6.37 17.15
N ASP A 426 -7.71 -7.04 18.28
CA ASP A 426 -7.44 -6.44 19.61
C ASP A 426 -5.95 -6.25 19.95
N THR A 427 -5.04 -6.74 19.10
CA THR A 427 -3.58 -6.72 19.29
C THR A 427 -2.81 -6.07 18.15
N ASP A 428 -3.39 -6.00 16.97
CA ASP A 428 -2.74 -5.54 15.75
C ASP A 428 -3.47 -4.33 15.18
N PHE A 429 -2.72 -3.31 14.79
CA PHE A 429 -3.23 -2.18 14.02
C PHE A 429 -2.31 -1.86 12.84
N ILE A 430 -2.88 -1.24 11.81
CA ILE A 430 -2.15 -0.70 10.67
C ILE A 430 -2.06 0.81 10.74
N TYR A 431 -0.92 1.34 10.32
CA TYR A 431 -0.72 2.78 10.18
C TYR A 431 0.16 3.05 8.96
N GLN A 432 -0.02 4.23 8.36
CA GLN A 432 0.86 4.75 7.33
C GLN A 432 1.91 5.66 7.95
N THR A 433 3.16 5.48 7.53
CA THR A 433 4.28 6.32 7.95
C THR A 433 4.29 7.63 7.18
N ARG A 434 5.00 8.64 7.71
CA ARG A 434 5.26 9.89 6.98
C ARG A 434 6.03 9.65 5.68
N SER A 435 6.81 8.57 5.64
CA SER A 435 7.53 8.11 4.46
C SER A 435 6.63 7.43 3.43
N MET A 436 5.29 7.46 3.62
CA MET A 436 4.29 6.87 2.74
C MET A 436 4.42 5.35 2.65
N GLU A 437 4.79 4.69 3.74
CA GLU A 437 4.86 3.23 3.83
C GLU A 437 3.75 2.70 4.76
N LEU A 438 3.20 1.52 4.49
CA LEU A 438 2.18 0.91 5.35
C LEU A 438 2.83 -0.12 6.27
N TYR A 439 2.57 -0.02 7.57
CA TYR A 439 3.07 -0.94 8.59
C TYR A 439 1.94 -1.50 9.43
N LYS A 440 2.16 -2.72 9.92
CA LYS A 440 1.44 -3.34 11.01
C LYS A 440 2.26 -3.24 12.28
N ILE A 441 1.63 -2.93 13.39
CA ILE A 441 2.20 -3.06 14.72
C ILE A 441 1.36 -4.05 15.51
N ASN A 442 2.04 -5.06 16.07
CA ASN A 442 1.47 -5.87 17.13
C ASN A 442 1.85 -5.25 18.48
N ILE A 443 0.86 -4.82 19.26
CA ILE A 443 1.11 -4.03 20.46
C ILE A 443 1.72 -4.83 21.61
N GLU A 444 1.46 -6.14 21.65
CA GLU A 444 1.93 -7.02 22.72
C GLU A 444 3.38 -7.43 22.49
N THR A 445 3.69 -7.90 21.27
CA THR A 445 5.05 -8.31 20.88
C THR A 445 5.95 -7.14 20.49
N ARG A 446 5.36 -5.96 20.23
CA ARG A 446 6.04 -4.76 19.69
C ARG A 446 6.78 -5.06 18.39
N ILE A 447 6.27 -5.99 17.61
CA ILE A 447 6.81 -6.32 16.29
C ILE A 447 6.22 -5.35 15.26
N TYR A 448 7.11 -4.74 14.48
CA TYR A 448 6.79 -3.82 13.39
C TYR A 448 7.01 -4.57 12.08
N THR A 449 5.93 -4.76 11.33
CA THR A 449 5.97 -5.48 10.05
C THR A 449 5.55 -4.53 8.94
N LYS A 450 6.44 -4.29 7.98
CA LYS A 450 6.11 -3.54 6.78
C LYS A 450 5.14 -4.36 5.92
N ILE A 451 3.98 -3.79 5.63
CA ILE A 451 2.94 -4.40 4.78
C ILE A 451 3.11 -3.97 3.32
N SER A 452 3.33 -2.66 3.09
CA SER A 452 3.43 -2.15 1.72
C SER A 452 4.68 -2.68 1.01
N GLN A 453 4.63 -2.72 -0.32
CA GLN A 453 5.81 -3.07 -1.08
C GLN A 453 6.98 -2.10 -0.78
N PRO A 454 8.23 -2.54 -0.92
CA PRO A 454 9.39 -1.68 -0.78
C PRO A 454 9.28 -0.59 -1.84
N PHE A 455 9.53 0.64 -1.42
CA PHE A 455 9.51 1.82 -2.30
C PHE A 455 8.12 2.15 -2.87
N ALA A 456 7.07 1.49 -2.40
CA ALA A 456 5.71 1.93 -2.66
C ALA A 456 5.42 3.21 -1.85
N PHE A 457 5.03 4.27 -2.54
CA PHE A 457 4.47 5.47 -1.92
C PHE A 457 2.97 5.26 -1.73
N VAL A 458 2.61 4.63 -0.62
CA VAL A 458 1.23 4.48 -0.18
C VAL A 458 0.65 5.86 0.02
N PHE A 459 -0.38 6.18 -0.75
CA PHE A 459 -1.06 7.47 -0.71
C PHE A 459 -2.27 7.45 0.22
N TRP A 460 -2.99 6.33 0.22
CA TRP A 460 -4.20 6.16 1.01
C TRP A 460 -4.34 4.69 1.42
N CYS A 461 -4.90 4.41 2.58
CA CYS A 461 -5.32 3.08 3.00
C CYS A 461 -6.70 3.10 3.66
N ASP A 462 -7.37 1.97 3.58
CA ASP A 462 -8.70 1.72 4.12
C ASP A 462 -8.77 0.28 4.62
N TYR A 463 -9.58 0.03 5.65
CA TYR A 463 -9.72 -1.28 6.26
C TYR A 463 -11.17 -1.54 6.66
N ASP A 464 -11.72 -2.68 6.21
CA ASP A 464 -13.06 -3.12 6.56
C ASP A 464 -12.98 -4.31 7.54
N PRO A 465 -13.31 -4.09 8.84
CA PRO A 465 -13.25 -5.14 9.85
C PRO A 465 -14.28 -6.24 9.65
N LYS A 466 -15.39 -5.98 8.94
CA LYS A 466 -16.43 -7.01 8.72
C LYS A 466 -15.98 -8.04 7.70
N THR A 467 -15.15 -7.62 6.76
CA THR A 467 -14.65 -8.47 5.67
C THR A 467 -13.18 -8.83 5.82
N GLU A 468 -12.53 -8.30 6.85
CA GLU A 468 -11.11 -8.47 7.14
C GLU A 468 -10.23 -8.11 5.93
N ARG A 469 -10.60 -7.03 5.24
CA ARG A 469 -9.93 -6.58 4.03
C ARG A 469 -9.19 -5.29 4.25
N ALA A 470 -7.96 -5.25 3.79
CA ALA A 470 -7.18 -4.03 3.66
C ALA A 470 -7.10 -3.62 2.19
N LEU A 471 -7.19 -2.31 1.98
CA LEU A 471 -7.07 -1.67 0.69
C LEU A 471 -6.06 -0.55 0.84
N TRP A 472 -5.15 -0.40 -0.12
CA TRP A 472 -4.32 0.80 -0.19
C TRP A 472 -4.03 1.18 -1.62
N SER A 473 -3.81 2.48 -1.81
CA SER A 473 -3.45 3.06 -3.09
C SER A 473 -1.99 3.49 -3.05
N THR A 474 -1.26 3.28 -4.14
CA THR A 474 0.10 3.78 -4.34
C THR A 474 0.13 4.69 -5.55
N VAL A 475 0.83 5.81 -5.44
CA VAL A 475 0.99 6.75 -6.56
C VAL A 475 2.30 6.46 -7.27
N THR A 476 2.24 6.33 -8.59
CA THR A 476 3.44 6.27 -9.44
C THR A 476 3.72 7.66 -10.00
N PRO A 477 4.99 8.11 -10.12
CA PRO A 477 5.30 9.37 -10.78
C PRO A 477 4.83 9.34 -12.25
N GLY A 478 3.68 9.99 -12.54
CA GLY A 478 3.12 10.06 -13.90
C GLY A 478 1.63 9.71 -14.03
N GLU A 479 0.75 10.40 -13.29
CA GLU A 479 -0.72 10.45 -13.52
C GLU A 479 -1.56 9.20 -13.22
N THR A 480 -0.98 8.09 -12.73
CA THR A 480 -1.73 6.85 -12.45
C THR A 480 -1.68 6.47 -10.97
N THR A 481 -2.82 5.98 -10.47
CA THR A 481 -2.95 5.42 -9.13
C THR A 481 -3.10 3.91 -9.25
N THR A 482 -2.36 3.17 -8.42
CA THR A 482 -2.42 1.72 -8.36
C THR A 482 -3.11 1.31 -7.06
N ILE A 483 -4.15 0.49 -7.16
CA ILE A 483 -4.95 0.02 -6.03
C ILE A 483 -4.52 -1.41 -5.69
N HIS A 484 -4.26 -1.66 -4.42
CA HIS A 484 -3.88 -2.95 -3.85
C HIS A 484 -4.95 -3.38 -2.86
N ALA A 485 -5.50 -4.57 -3.03
CA ALA A 485 -6.50 -5.12 -2.13
C ALA A 485 -6.12 -6.54 -1.70
N CYS A 486 -6.24 -6.82 -0.40
CA CYS A 486 -5.96 -8.14 0.16
C CYS A 486 -6.78 -8.42 1.41
N THR A 487 -6.85 -9.71 1.76
CA THR A 487 -7.40 -10.13 3.05
C THR A 487 -6.30 -10.10 4.13
N ILE A 488 -6.73 -10.03 5.38
CA ILE A 488 -5.83 -10.10 6.53
C ILE A 488 -5.05 -11.42 6.57
N ASP A 489 -5.66 -12.55 6.22
CA ASP A 489 -4.95 -13.83 6.15
C ASP A 489 -3.81 -13.80 5.13
N GLU A 490 -4.04 -13.19 3.96
CA GLU A 490 -3.00 -12.97 2.95
C GLU A 490 -1.90 -12.00 3.42
N LEU A 491 -2.25 -11.06 4.30
CA LEU A 491 -1.29 -10.17 4.97
C LEU A 491 -0.48 -10.89 6.04
N PHE A 492 -1.07 -11.83 6.78
CA PHE A 492 -0.43 -12.55 7.89
C PHE A 492 0.41 -13.75 7.46
N GLN A 493 0.16 -14.31 6.27
CA GLN A 493 1.01 -15.36 5.69
C GLN A 493 2.34 -14.80 5.10
N ARG A 494 2.53 -13.48 5.13
CA ARG A 494 3.74 -12.75 4.72
C ARG A 494 4.60 -12.39 5.92
#